data_AF-A0A0Q5Q704-F1
#
_entry.id   AF-A0A0Q5Q704-F1
#
_cell.length_a   1.000
_cell.length_b   1.000
_cell.length_c   1.000
_cell.angle_alpha   90.00
_cell.angle_beta   90.00
_cell.angle_gamma   90.00
#
_symmetry.space_group_name_H-M   'P 1'
#
loop_
_entity.id
_entity.type
_entity.pdbx_description
1 polymer ?
#
loop_
_entity_poly.entity_id
_entity_poly.type
_entity_poly.pdbx_seq_one_letter_code
_entity_poly.pdbx_strand_id
1 'polypeptide(L)'
;MSLNVIDLIKGQLGPSVTANLSTDLGESEAGIQKAISGLLPVVLGGIINHADDREVTMAISNASVGNETLSSPDSVTSGIPAKIFGDKSSSIASTIATYAGISSNSAGTLLSMVTTAATAAIGKYANDQQLDHDGISQVLKDQKDEVSNLMPAGLSLASLANSDWAKGYRFDEPKQTVTKHDEPIEVTRSTADNGTFPDRELKEDKSIWKWLLPLLLLLAAAYFVYTKYTKKETTVTTTVVDSTGVIQDTTVIMNSPAR
;
A
#
# COMPACT_ATOMS: atom_id res chain seq x y z
N MET A 1 -13.84 23.92 -19.36
CA MET A 1 -12.93 22.77 -19.52
C MET A 1 -12.57 22.34 -18.11
N SER A 2 -13.02 21.18 -17.64
CA SER A 2 -12.66 20.69 -16.30
C SER A 2 -11.17 20.37 -16.26
N LEU A 3 -10.48 20.83 -15.22
CA LEU A 3 -9.08 20.50 -14.98
C LEU A 3 -9.00 19.04 -14.54
N ASN A 4 -8.06 18.30 -15.13
CA ASN A 4 -7.78 16.92 -14.75
C ASN A 4 -6.31 16.85 -14.29
N VAL A 5 -6.07 17.23 -13.03
CA VAL A 5 -4.72 17.23 -12.42
C VAL A 5 -4.06 15.87 -12.54
N ILE A 6 -4.89 14.82 -12.45
CA ILE A 6 -4.48 13.44 -12.62
C ILE A 6 -3.86 13.21 -14.00
N ASP A 7 -4.45 13.74 -15.07
CA ASP A 7 -3.94 13.55 -16.43
C ASP A 7 -2.66 14.36 -16.70
N LEU A 8 -2.51 15.52 -16.05
CA LEU A 8 -1.25 16.28 -16.08
C LEU A 8 -0.14 15.52 -15.37
N ILE A 9 -0.39 15.00 -14.16
CA ILE A 9 0.60 14.24 -13.41
C ILE A 9 0.92 12.93 -14.13
N LYS A 10 -0.07 12.23 -14.69
CA LYS A 10 0.15 11.02 -15.50
C LYS A 10 0.92 11.31 -16.79
N GLY A 11 0.67 12.45 -17.44
CA GLY A 11 1.44 12.89 -18.60
C GLY A 11 2.90 13.18 -18.27
N GLN A 12 3.16 13.72 -17.07
CA GLN A 12 4.50 14.05 -16.59
C GLN A 12 5.21 12.84 -15.95
N LEU A 13 4.47 11.84 -15.48
CA LEU A 13 4.95 10.58 -14.91
C LEU A 13 4.67 9.38 -15.83
N GLY A 14 4.71 9.61 -17.14
CA GLY A 14 4.41 8.61 -18.15
C GLY A 14 5.40 7.43 -18.20
N PRO A 15 5.24 6.50 -19.16
CA PRO A 15 6.05 5.29 -19.28
C PRO A 15 7.56 5.56 -19.31
N SER A 16 7.99 6.62 -19.99
CA SER A 16 9.40 7.02 -20.07
C SER A 16 9.99 7.45 -18.72
N VAL A 17 9.21 8.16 -17.90
CA VAL A 17 9.65 8.57 -16.55
C VAL A 17 9.65 7.36 -15.62
N THR A 18 8.69 6.46 -15.76
CA THR A 18 8.63 5.21 -15.00
C THR A 18 9.85 4.32 -15.29
N ALA A 19 10.23 4.16 -16.55
CA ALA A 19 11.39 3.37 -16.99
C ALA A 19 12.74 3.99 -16.55
N ASN A 20 12.83 5.33 -16.55
CA ASN A 20 14.01 6.02 -16.04
C ASN A 20 14.11 5.85 -14.51
N LEU A 21 13.00 6.04 -13.78
CA LEU A 21 12.98 5.89 -12.32
C LEU A 21 13.22 4.45 -11.86
N SER A 22 12.75 3.45 -12.61
CA SER A 22 13.09 2.05 -12.29
C SER A 22 14.59 1.80 -12.38
N THR A 23 15.27 2.42 -13.36
CA THR A 23 16.71 2.31 -13.54
C THR A 23 17.46 3.08 -12.44
N ASP A 24 17.06 4.32 -12.17
CA ASP A 24 17.71 5.20 -11.20
C ASP A 24 17.53 4.74 -9.76
N LEU A 25 16.36 4.18 -9.43
CA LEU A 25 16.02 3.73 -8.08
C LEU A 25 16.27 2.23 -7.86
N GLY A 26 16.58 1.48 -8.93
CA GLY A 26 16.79 0.03 -8.85
C GLY A 26 15.52 -0.75 -8.47
N GLU A 27 14.34 -0.23 -8.81
CA GLU A 27 13.03 -0.80 -8.50
C GLU A 27 12.36 -1.34 -9.77
N SER A 28 11.35 -2.21 -9.62
CA SER A 28 10.56 -2.64 -10.78
C SER A 28 9.66 -1.52 -11.31
N GLU A 29 9.49 -1.40 -12.63
CA GLU A 29 8.55 -0.45 -13.26
C GLU A 29 7.13 -0.58 -12.70
N ALA A 30 6.67 -1.83 -12.52
CA ALA A 30 5.36 -2.12 -11.93
C ALA A 30 5.25 -1.62 -10.47
N GLY A 31 6.31 -1.74 -9.68
CA GLY A 31 6.39 -1.21 -8.32
C GLY A 31 6.34 0.32 -8.30
N ILE A 32 7.10 0.99 -9.18
CA ILE A 32 7.08 2.45 -9.33
C ILE A 32 5.67 2.93 -9.73
N GLN A 33 5.05 2.30 -10.73
CA GLN A 33 3.71 2.68 -11.20
C GLN A 33 2.65 2.49 -10.09
N LYS A 34 2.75 1.38 -9.35
CA LYS A 34 1.86 1.12 -8.20
C LYS A 34 2.06 2.16 -7.09
N ALA A 35 3.31 2.51 -6.78
CA ALA A 35 3.63 3.55 -5.81
C ALA A 35 3.05 4.91 -6.21
N ILE A 36 3.24 5.34 -7.46
CA ILE A 36 2.69 6.59 -7.99
C ILE A 36 1.16 6.59 -7.86
N SER A 37 0.50 5.48 -8.20
CA SER A 37 -0.95 5.34 -8.10
C SER A 37 -1.47 5.45 -6.66
N GLY A 38 -0.71 4.96 -5.67
CA GLY A 38 -1.03 5.11 -4.25
C GLY A 38 -0.69 6.50 -3.71
N LEU A 39 0.36 7.13 -4.22
CA LEU A 39 0.81 8.46 -3.80
C LEU A 39 -0.10 9.57 -4.28
N LEU A 40 -0.70 9.46 -5.46
CA LEU A 40 -1.60 10.48 -6.01
C LEU A 40 -2.72 10.90 -5.04
N PRO A 41 -3.58 9.98 -4.56
CA PRO A 41 -4.65 10.36 -3.63
C PRO A 41 -4.11 10.82 -2.27
N VAL A 42 -2.97 10.27 -1.81
CA VAL A 42 -2.32 10.69 -0.55
C VAL A 42 -1.81 12.12 -0.63
N VAL A 43 -1.14 12.45 -1.73
CA VAL A 43 -0.54 13.77 -1.95
C VAL A 43 -1.62 14.82 -2.13
N LEU A 44 -2.62 14.53 -2.97
CA LEU A 44 -3.69 15.48 -3.24
C LEU A 44 -4.56 15.68 -1.99
N GLY A 45 -4.85 14.61 -1.24
CA GLY A 45 -5.51 14.71 0.06
C GLY A 45 -4.71 15.55 1.07
N GLY A 46 -3.40 15.35 1.13
CA GLY A 46 -2.50 16.17 1.95
C GLY A 46 -2.56 17.66 1.58
N ILE A 47 -2.40 18.00 0.29
CA ILE A 47 -2.46 19.38 -0.18
C ILE A 47 -3.79 20.04 0.20
N ILE A 48 -4.91 19.36 -0.05
CA ILE A 48 -6.24 19.90 0.23
C ILE A 48 -6.48 20.05 1.74
N ASN A 49 -5.94 19.16 2.58
CA ASN A 49 -6.03 19.32 4.04
C ASN A 49 -5.33 20.60 4.53
N HIS A 50 -4.40 21.14 3.73
CA HIS A 50 -3.74 22.42 3.95
C HIS A 50 -4.22 23.52 2.99
N ALA A 51 -5.38 23.36 2.34
CA ALA A 51 -5.93 24.35 1.41
C ALA A 51 -6.24 25.70 2.07
N ASP A 52 -6.53 25.70 3.36
CA ASP A 52 -6.77 26.91 4.16
C ASP A 52 -5.48 27.55 4.70
N ASP A 53 -4.34 26.89 4.52
CA ASP A 53 -3.04 27.42 4.92
C ASP A 53 -2.53 28.39 3.83
N ARG A 54 -2.37 29.66 4.24
CA ARG A 54 -1.88 30.71 3.34
C ARG A 54 -0.47 30.43 2.84
N GLU A 55 0.39 29.82 3.65
CA GLU A 55 1.74 29.45 3.23
C GLU A 55 1.72 28.37 2.15
N VAL A 56 0.82 27.40 2.26
CA VAL A 56 0.68 26.33 1.26
C VAL A 56 0.09 26.87 -0.04
N THR A 57 -0.96 27.70 0.02
CA THR A 57 -1.52 28.32 -1.21
C THR A 57 -0.54 29.28 -1.88
N MET A 58 0.26 30.04 -1.13
CA MET A 58 1.39 30.83 -1.67
C MET A 58 2.41 29.92 -2.37
N ALA A 59 2.78 28.81 -1.73
CA ALA A 59 3.77 27.88 -2.28
C ALA A 59 3.26 27.23 -3.59
N ILE A 60 1.97 26.89 -3.66
CA ILE A 60 1.29 26.41 -4.87
C ILE A 60 1.34 27.46 -5.97
N SER A 61 0.95 28.70 -5.67
CA SER A 61 0.99 29.81 -6.65
C SER A 61 2.41 30.03 -7.18
N ASN A 62 3.43 29.89 -6.34
CA ASN A 62 4.83 30.08 -6.73
C ASN A 62 5.43 28.88 -7.47
N ALA A 63 4.88 27.67 -7.31
CA ALA A 63 5.32 26.48 -8.04
C ALA A 63 4.90 26.48 -9.52
N SER A 64 3.94 27.34 -9.88
CA SER A 64 3.36 27.49 -11.22
C SER A 64 4.31 28.11 -12.24
N VAL A 65 5.11 29.04 -11.76
CA VAL A 65 6.02 29.82 -12.56
C VAL A 65 7.29 28.99 -12.63
N GLY A 66 7.64 28.51 -13.84
CA GLY A 66 9.00 28.05 -14.13
C GLY A 66 10.06 29.15 -13.99
N ASN A 67 9.78 30.18 -13.20
CA ASN A 67 10.65 31.26 -12.82
C ASN A 67 11.70 30.68 -11.87
N GLU A 68 12.94 30.65 -12.32
CA GLU A 68 14.22 31.05 -11.69
C GLU A 68 14.35 31.11 -10.15
N THR A 69 13.27 31.15 -9.35
CA THR A 69 13.20 30.73 -7.94
C THR A 69 13.38 29.21 -7.77
N LEU A 70 13.45 28.45 -8.87
CA LEU A 70 14.04 27.12 -8.87
C LEU A 70 15.57 27.12 -8.61
N SER A 71 16.21 28.29 -8.58
CA SER A 71 17.63 28.48 -8.21
C SER A 71 17.89 28.34 -6.70
N SER A 72 16.85 28.13 -5.90
CA SER A 72 16.99 27.67 -4.51
C SER A 72 16.17 26.39 -4.33
N PRO A 73 16.72 25.23 -4.75
CA PRO A 73 16.07 23.94 -4.55
C PRO A 73 15.63 23.71 -3.10
N ASP A 74 16.27 24.35 -2.12
CA ASP A 74 16.00 24.20 -0.69
C ASP A 74 14.62 24.69 -0.22
N SER A 75 13.99 25.68 -0.86
CA SER A 75 12.74 26.29 -0.34
C SER A 75 11.47 25.59 -0.83
N VAL A 76 11.48 25.04 -2.05
CA VAL A 76 10.30 24.39 -2.66
C VAL A 76 10.35 22.87 -2.48
N THR A 77 11.53 22.24 -2.64
CA THR A 77 11.65 20.77 -2.57
C THR A 77 11.70 20.24 -1.14
N SER A 78 12.23 21.04 -0.21
CA SER A 78 12.34 20.66 1.21
C SER A 78 11.22 21.28 2.06
N GLY A 79 10.72 22.46 1.68
CA GLY A 79 9.74 23.21 2.46
C GLY A 79 8.30 22.73 2.29
N ILE A 80 7.86 22.43 1.07
CA ILE A 80 6.45 22.13 0.78
C ILE A 80 6.06 20.72 1.27
N PRO A 81 6.79 19.63 0.93
CA PRO A 81 6.47 18.31 1.45
C PRO A 81 6.58 18.26 2.98
N ALA A 82 7.55 18.97 3.57
CA ALA A 82 7.69 19.05 5.03
C ALA A 82 6.57 19.86 5.69
N LYS A 83 6.00 20.88 5.03
CA LYS A 83 4.84 21.62 5.56
C LYS A 83 3.54 20.82 5.44
N ILE A 84 3.36 20.11 4.34
CA ILE A 84 2.14 19.31 4.08
C ILE A 84 2.15 18.01 4.90
N PHE A 85 3.29 17.32 4.94
CA PHE A 85 3.37 16.00 5.57
C PHE A 85 4.18 16.00 6.86
N GLY A 86 5.13 16.92 7.05
CA GLY A 86 5.98 17.01 8.25
C GLY A 86 6.57 15.65 8.65
N ASP A 87 6.42 15.32 9.93
CA ASP A 87 6.89 14.06 10.52
C ASP A 87 6.19 12.82 9.91
N LYS A 88 5.09 12.98 9.16
CA LYS A 88 4.35 11.89 8.53
C LYS A 88 4.99 11.42 7.23
N SER A 89 5.85 12.22 6.61
CA SER A 89 6.53 11.86 5.35
C SER A 89 7.15 10.46 5.39
N SER A 90 7.85 10.13 6.48
CA SER A 90 8.44 8.80 6.72
C SER A 90 7.38 7.69 6.84
N SER A 91 6.29 7.95 7.55
CA SER A 91 5.19 6.98 7.70
C SER A 91 4.43 6.73 6.40
N ILE A 92 4.22 7.79 5.61
CA ILE A 92 3.64 7.72 4.26
C ILE A 92 4.56 6.90 3.35
N ALA A 93 5.85 7.23 3.31
CA ALA A 93 6.83 6.51 2.50
C ALA A 93 6.88 5.02 2.86
N SER A 94 6.86 4.67 4.15
CA SER A 94 6.84 3.28 4.60
C SER A 94 5.56 2.53 4.20
N THR A 95 4.40 3.20 4.30
CA THR A 95 3.10 2.63 3.89
C THR A 95 3.07 2.38 2.38
N ILE A 96 3.55 3.35 1.59
CA ILE A 96 3.63 3.26 0.14
C ILE A 96 4.64 2.20 -0.29
N ALA A 97 5.80 2.13 0.36
CA ALA A 97 6.80 1.08 0.12
C ALA A 97 6.19 -0.32 0.30
N THR A 98 5.46 -0.52 1.40
CA THR A 98 4.76 -1.79 1.68
C THR A 98 3.68 -2.08 0.63
N TYR A 99 2.86 -1.08 0.30
CA TYR A 99 1.78 -1.21 -0.68
C TYR A 99 2.31 -1.54 -2.09
N ALA A 100 3.38 -0.88 -2.52
CA ALA A 100 3.95 -1.00 -3.85
C ALA A 100 5.00 -2.11 -3.99
N GLY A 101 5.53 -2.62 -2.89
CA GLY A 101 6.62 -3.61 -2.89
C GLY A 101 7.97 -3.02 -3.32
N ILE A 102 8.22 -1.75 -2.97
CA ILE A 102 9.48 -1.03 -3.25
C ILE A 102 10.17 -0.65 -1.95
N SER A 103 11.42 -0.16 -2.01
CA SER A 103 12.12 0.32 -0.81
C SER A 103 11.51 1.63 -0.26
N SER A 104 11.67 1.85 1.05
CA SER A 104 11.22 3.08 1.71
C SER A 104 11.92 4.34 1.19
N ASN A 105 13.16 4.21 0.73
CA ASN A 105 13.91 5.33 0.16
C ASN A 105 13.32 5.73 -1.20
N SER A 106 13.07 4.76 -2.08
CA SER A 106 12.39 4.98 -3.37
C SER A 106 11.00 5.58 -3.18
N ALA A 107 10.21 5.06 -2.24
CA ALA A 107 8.90 5.60 -1.91
C ALA A 107 8.97 7.07 -1.42
N GLY A 108 9.99 7.42 -0.63
CA GLY A 108 10.24 8.80 -0.19
C GLY A 108 10.58 9.74 -1.35
N THR A 109 11.46 9.33 -2.26
CA THR A 109 11.79 10.09 -3.46
C THR A 109 10.55 10.30 -4.34
N LEU A 110 9.76 9.25 -4.55
CA LEU A 110 8.51 9.32 -5.31
C LEU A 110 7.50 10.25 -4.64
N LEU A 111 7.37 10.21 -3.30
CA LEU A 111 6.49 11.13 -2.56
C LEU A 111 6.85 12.59 -2.85
N SER A 112 8.13 12.95 -2.75
CA SER A 112 8.59 14.33 -3.02
C SER A 112 8.35 14.73 -4.47
N MET A 113 8.60 13.82 -5.43
CA MET A 113 8.38 14.07 -6.85
C MET A 113 6.90 14.26 -7.18
N VAL A 114 6.03 13.37 -6.71
CA VAL A 114 4.58 13.46 -6.92
C VAL A 114 4.02 14.71 -6.24
N THR A 115 4.50 15.06 -5.05
CA THR A 115 4.11 16.30 -4.34
C THR A 115 4.50 17.55 -5.13
N THR A 116 5.73 17.60 -5.61
CA THR A 116 6.23 18.73 -6.41
C THR A 116 5.47 18.85 -7.73
N ALA A 117 5.25 17.75 -8.42
CA ALA A 117 4.48 17.72 -9.67
C ALA A 117 3.02 18.14 -9.45
N ALA A 118 2.36 17.64 -8.40
CA ALA A 118 1.00 18.03 -8.07
C ALA A 118 0.90 19.53 -7.74
N THR A 119 1.80 20.02 -6.89
CA THR A 119 1.88 21.44 -6.50
C THR A 119 2.10 22.33 -7.72
N ALA A 120 3.02 21.96 -8.61
CA ALA A 120 3.30 22.69 -9.84
C ALA A 120 2.10 22.68 -10.81
N ALA A 121 1.41 21.55 -10.96
CA ALA A 121 0.23 21.44 -11.80
C ALA A 121 -0.94 22.31 -11.29
N ILE A 122 -1.22 22.26 -9.99
CA ILE A 122 -2.26 23.08 -9.35
C ILE A 122 -1.87 24.56 -9.43
N GLY A 123 -0.61 24.87 -9.17
CA GLY A 123 -0.07 26.21 -9.31
C GLY A 123 -0.28 26.75 -10.71
N LYS A 124 0.13 25.98 -11.73
CA LYS A 124 -0.02 26.38 -13.13
C LYS A 124 -1.48 26.71 -13.45
N TYR A 125 -2.41 25.86 -13.02
CA TYR A 125 -3.82 26.15 -13.20
C TYR A 125 -4.28 27.42 -12.48
N ALA A 126 -3.85 27.63 -11.24
CA ALA A 126 -4.16 28.83 -10.49
C ALA A 126 -3.67 30.08 -11.21
N ASN A 127 -2.45 30.06 -11.75
CA ASN A 127 -1.90 31.16 -12.54
C ASN A 127 -2.66 31.38 -13.86
N ASP A 128 -2.95 30.30 -14.59
CA ASP A 128 -3.69 30.36 -15.86
C ASP A 128 -5.12 30.91 -15.67
N GLN A 129 -5.74 30.65 -14.51
CA GLN A 129 -7.07 31.15 -14.14
C GLN A 129 -7.04 32.42 -13.29
N GLN A 130 -5.85 32.97 -13.02
CA GLN A 130 -5.64 34.14 -12.15
C GLN A 130 -6.31 34.03 -10.77
N LEU A 131 -6.28 32.84 -10.19
CA LEU A 131 -6.85 32.57 -8.86
C LEU A 131 -6.00 33.22 -7.77
N ASP A 132 -6.67 33.81 -6.79
CA ASP A 132 -6.06 34.21 -5.52
C ASP A 132 -6.06 33.05 -4.52
N HIS A 133 -5.60 33.31 -3.30
CA HIS A 133 -5.54 32.29 -2.24
C HIS A 133 -6.88 31.60 -1.98
N ASP A 134 -7.96 32.38 -1.97
CA ASP A 134 -9.30 31.88 -1.67
C ASP A 134 -9.82 31.05 -2.85
N GLY A 135 -9.56 31.47 -4.09
CA GLY A 135 -9.83 30.69 -5.30
C GLY A 135 -9.09 29.35 -5.34
N ILE A 136 -7.81 29.33 -4.96
CA ILE A 136 -7.02 28.09 -4.86
C ILE A 136 -7.62 27.17 -3.79
N SER A 137 -7.94 27.70 -2.61
CA SER A 137 -8.55 26.92 -1.53
C SER A 137 -9.88 26.30 -1.96
N GLN A 138 -10.73 27.05 -2.66
CA GLN A 138 -12.00 26.56 -3.16
C GLN A 138 -11.81 25.42 -4.17
N VAL A 139 -10.93 25.59 -5.16
CA VAL A 139 -10.64 24.55 -6.16
C VAL A 139 -10.13 23.28 -5.50
N LEU A 140 -9.24 23.39 -4.52
CA LEU A 140 -8.73 22.24 -3.77
C LEU A 140 -9.85 21.52 -3.01
N LYS A 141 -10.74 22.26 -2.34
CA LYS A 141 -11.88 21.69 -1.62
C LYS A 141 -12.86 20.98 -2.56
N ASP A 142 -13.09 21.52 -3.75
CA ASP A 142 -13.97 20.92 -4.75
C ASP A 142 -13.42 19.57 -5.27
N GLN A 143 -12.10 19.38 -5.24
CA GLN A 143 -11.43 18.14 -5.66
C GLN A 143 -11.45 17.03 -4.59
N LYS A 144 -11.89 17.34 -3.37
CA LYS A 144 -11.90 16.39 -2.24
C LYS A 144 -12.67 15.10 -2.51
N ASP A 145 -13.82 15.22 -3.18
CA ASP A 145 -14.69 14.07 -3.46
C ASP A 145 -14.08 13.16 -4.53
N GLU A 146 -13.39 13.74 -5.52
CA GLU A 146 -12.66 12.99 -6.54
C GLU A 146 -11.47 12.21 -5.93
N VAL A 147 -10.73 12.83 -5.01
CA VAL A 147 -9.58 12.20 -4.33
C VAL A 147 -9.99 10.96 -3.54
N SER A 148 -11.14 11.02 -2.85
CA SER A 148 -11.63 9.91 -2.04
C SER A 148 -11.98 8.69 -2.91
N ASN A 149 -12.44 8.91 -4.15
CA ASN A 149 -12.74 7.84 -5.12
C ASN A 149 -11.49 7.24 -5.79
N LEU A 150 -10.34 7.92 -5.70
CA LEU A 150 -9.08 7.47 -6.31
C LEU A 150 -8.23 6.60 -5.38
N MET A 151 -8.68 6.36 -4.15
CA MET A 151 -7.96 5.51 -3.22
C MET A 151 -7.88 4.07 -3.72
N PRO A 152 -6.67 3.51 -3.93
CA PRO A 152 -6.54 2.14 -4.36
C PRO A 152 -6.92 1.16 -3.25
N ALA A 153 -7.59 0.08 -3.63
CA ALA A 153 -7.89 -1.01 -2.72
C ALA A 153 -6.60 -1.58 -2.11
N GLY A 154 -6.61 -1.83 -0.80
CA GLY A 154 -5.46 -2.36 -0.06
C GLY A 154 -4.47 -1.30 0.44
N LEU A 155 -4.64 -0.02 0.08
CA LEU A 155 -3.90 1.07 0.71
C LEU A 155 -4.66 1.52 1.97
N SER A 156 -4.27 0.97 3.13
CA SER A 156 -4.84 1.39 4.40
C SER A 156 -4.06 2.56 4.97
N LEU A 157 -4.63 3.76 4.85
CA LEU A 157 -4.13 4.96 5.53
C LEU A 157 -4.62 5.04 6.98
N ALA A 158 -5.30 4.01 7.49
CA ALA A 158 -5.85 4.00 8.85
C ALA A 158 -4.75 4.16 9.91
N SER A 159 -3.55 3.62 9.67
CA SER A 159 -2.39 3.84 10.55
C SER A 159 -1.97 5.32 10.60
N LEU A 160 -2.23 6.07 9.53
CA LEU A 160 -2.04 7.51 9.49
C LEU A 160 -3.29 8.27 10.00
N ALA A 161 -4.49 7.69 9.93
CA ALA A 161 -5.75 8.33 10.36
C ALA A 161 -5.84 8.60 11.87
N ASN A 162 -5.03 7.89 12.66
CA ASN A 162 -4.82 8.17 14.09
C ASN A 162 -4.23 9.57 14.35
N SER A 163 -3.82 10.26 13.30
CA SER A 163 -3.28 11.60 13.33
C SER A 163 -4.13 12.57 12.50
N ASP A 164 -4.19 13.81 12.96
CA ASP A 164 -5.14 14.83 12.50
C ASP A 164 -5.09 15.17 11.00
N TRP A 165 -4.06 14.70 10.27
CA TRP A 165 -3.84 14.98 8.84
C TRP A 165 -4.94 14.42 7.92
N ALA A 166 -5.66 13.40 8.37
CA ALA A 166 -6.71 12.74 7.62
C ALA A 166 -8.11 13.10 8.12
N LYS A 167 -8.28 13.94 9.15
CA LYS A 167 -9.62 14.19 9.73
C LYS A 167 -10.61 14.81 8.74
N GLY A 168 -10.13 15.60 7.77
CA GLY A 168 -10.94 16.12 6.66
C GLY A 168 -11.27 15.07 5.59
N TYR A 169 -10.52 13.97 5.56
CA TYR A 169 -10.65 12.86 4.62
C TYR A 169 -11.19 11.65 5.33
N ARG A 170 -12.47 11.34 5.09
CA ARG A 170 -13.05 10.08 5.53
C ARG A 170 -12.42 8.95 4.70
N PHE A 171 -11.20 8.55 5.07
CA PHE A 171 -10.57 7.29 4.69
C PHE A 171 -11.16 6.12 5.48
N ASP A 172 -12.14 6.39 6.36
CA ASP A 172 -13.11 5.41 6.79
C ASP A 172 -13.61 4.71 5.52
N GLU A 173 -13.32 3.41 5.40
CA GLU A 173 -13.99 2.56 4.42
C GLU A 173 -15.46 2.97 4.38
N PRO A 174 -16.07 3.15 3.18
CA PRO A 174 -17.51 3.26 3.15
C PRO A 174 -18.01 2.05 3.92
N LYS A 175 -18.63 2.29 5.09
CA LYS A 175 -19.52 1.31 5.68
C LYS A 175 -20.53 1.12 4.58
N GLN A 176 -20.31 0.10 3.75
CA GLN A 176 -21.31 -0.39 2.85
C GLN A 176 -22.44 -0.81 3.77
N THR A 177 -23.33 0.15 4.02
CA THR A 177 -24.72 -0.15 4.28
C THR A 177 -25.18 -0.73 2.96
N VAL A 178 -24.86 -2.02 2.77
CA VAL A 178 -25.63 -2.90 1.92
C VAL A 178 -27.02 -2.78 2.51
N THR A 179 -27.80 -1.84 1.98
CA THR A 179 -29.23 -1.84 2.09
C THR A 179 -29.60 -3.13 1.38
N LYS A 180 -29.69 -4.22 2.16
CA LYS A 180 -30.42 -5.40 1.73
C LYS A 180 -31.82 -4.88 1.47
N HIS A 181 -32.11 -4.60 0.20
CA HIS A 181 -33.46 -4.43 -0.28
C HIS A 181 -34.10 -5.81 -0.16
N ASP A 182 -34.54 -6.14 1.05
CA ASP A 182 -35.43 -7.28 1.31
C ASP A 182 -36.79 -6.89 0.72
N GLU A 183 -36.89 -6.91 -0.61
CA GLU A 183 -38.16 -7.23 -1.25
C GLU A 183 -38.25 -8.76 -1.25
N PRO A 184 -39.09 -9.36 -0.40
CA PRO A 184 -39.32 -10.79 -0.47
C PRO A 184 -40.09 -11.06 -1.77
N ILE A 185 -39.41 -11.62 -2.77
CA ILE A 185 -40.09 -12.41 -3.80
C ILE A 185 -40.72 -13.59 -3.06
N GLU A 186 -42.04 -13.57 -2.93
CA GLU A 186 -42.83 -14.67 -2.36
C GLU A 186 -42.58 -15.96 -3.15
N VAL A 187 -41.65 -16.77 -2.66
CA VAL A 187 -41.62 -18.20 -2.97
C VAL A 187 -42.28 -18.90 -1.80
N THR A 188 -43.54 -19.25 -2.01
CA THR A 188 -44.38 -20.09 -1.15
C THR A 188 -43.62 -21.33 -0.68
N ARG A 189 -43.19 -21.31 0.58
CA ARG A 189 -42.89 -22.52 1.34
C ARG A 189 -43.60 -22.43 2.67
N SER A 190 -44.60 -23.28 2.83
CA SER A 190 -45.43 -23.42 4.02
C SER A 190 -44.57 -23.64 5.26
N THR A 191 -44.72 -22.76 6.25
CA THR A 191 -44.32 -23.01 7.65
C THR A 191 -45.57 -23.15 8.49
N ALA A 192 -45.64 -24.25 9.25
CA ALA A 192 -46.72 -24.52 10.18
C ALA A 192 -46.47 -23.86 11.55
N ASP A 193 -47.57 -23.31 12.07
CA ASP A 193 -47.99 -23.05 13.45
C ASP A 193 -46.98 -23.27 14.60
N ASN A 194 -46.48 -22.15 15.14
CA ASN A 194 -46.86 -21.71 16.49
C ASN A 194 -46.17 -20.38 16.94
N GLY A 195 -46.98 -19.43 17.38
CA GLY A 195 -46.77 -18.70 18.63
C GLY A 195 -45.71 -17.58 18.75
N THR A 196 -46.20 -16.34 18.61
CA THR A 196 -46.07 -15.21 19.57
C THR A 196 -44.74 -14.44 19.72
N PHE A 197 -44.83 -13.14 19.41
CA PHE A 197 -43.86 -12.04 19.63
C PHE A 197 -43.73 -11.64 21.14
N PRO A 198 -42.88 -10.65 21.54
CA PRO A 198 -41.45 -10.76 21.80
C PRO A 198 -41.07 -10.28 23.23
N ASP A 199 -39.95 -10.73 23.80
CA ASP A 199 -39.26 -9.97 24.85
C ASP A 199 -37.79 -9.79 24.48
N ARG A 200 -37.35 -8.53 24.52
CA ARG A 200 -36.05 -8.07 24.07
C ARG A 200 -35.11 -8.07 25.26
N GLU A 201 -34.29 -9.11 25.40
CA GLU A 201 -33.15 -9.11 26.32
C GLU A 201 -31.81 -9.12 25.58
N LEU A 202 -30.84 -8.47 26.23
CA LEU A 202 -29.59 -7.91 25.74
C LEU A 202 -28.76 -8.90 24.90
N LYS A 203 -28.33 -8.49 23.71
CA LYS A 203 -27.39 -9.27 22.88
C LYS A 203 -26.00 -9.26 23.51
N GLU A 204 -25.69 -10.31 24.29
CA GLU A 204 -24.33 -10.84 24.39
C GLU A 204 -24.02 -11.64 23.12
N ASP A 205 -23.22 -11.07 22.23
CA ASP A 205 -22.70 -11.79 21.05
C ASP A 205 -21.61 -12.79 21.48
N LYS A 206 -22.02 -14.00 21.87
CA LYS A 206 -21.09 -15.07 22.30
C LYS A 206 -21.45 -16.44 21.74
N SER A 207 -21.16 -16.71 20.46
CA SER A 207 -21.24 -18.11 19.97
C SER A 207 -20.53 -18.45 18.66
N ILE A 208 -19.29 -18.01 18.45
CA ILE A 208 -18.40 -18.59 17.40
C ILE A 208 -17.15 -19.20 18.04
N TRP A 209 -16.58 -18.49 19.02
CA TRP A 209 -15.40 -18.93 19.77
C TRP A 209 -15.62 -20.19 20.62
N LYS A 210 -16.86 -20.49 21.01
CA LYS A 210 -17.20 -21.71 21.75
C LYS A 210 -17.11 -22.99 20.91
N TRP A 211 -17.23 -22.88 19.58
CA TRP A 211 -17.07 -24.02 18.67
C TRP A 211 -15.71 -24.04 17.98
N LEU A 212 -15.13 -22.86 17.73
CA LEU A 212 -13.79 -22.73 17.16
C LEU A 212 -12.70 -23.24 18.11
N LEU A 213 -12.81 -22.95 19.42
CA LEU A 213 -11.81 -23.37 20.41
C LEU A 213 -11.69 -24.90 20.55
N PRO A 214 -12.78 -25.69 20.73
CA PRO A 214 -12.65 -27.15 20.76
C PRO A 214 -12.22 -27.75 19.43
N LEU A 215 -12.62 -27.17 18.28
CA LEU A 215 -12.20 -27.64 16.97
C LEU A 215 -10.69 -27.43 16.74
N LEU A 216 -10.17 -26.26 17.12
CA LEU A 216 -8.74 -25.95 17.01
C LEU A 216 -7.91 -26.81 17.97
N LEU A 217 -8.42 -27.07 19.18
CA LEU A 217 -7.76 -27.95 20.15
C LEU A 217 -7.74 -29.41 19.67
N LEU A 218 -8.80 -29.88 19.00
CA LEU A 218 -8.84 -31.20 18.38
C LEU A 218 -7.82 -31.30 17.23
N LEU A 219 -7.72 -30.26 16.39
CA LEU A 219 -6.74 -30.21 15.30
C LEU A 219 -5.29 -30.23 15.84
N ALA A 220 -5.01 -29.50 16.92
CA ALA A 220 -3.71 -29.50 17.59
C ALA A 220 -3.39 -30.87 18.22
N ALA A 221 -4.37 -31.54 18.84
CA ALA A 221 -4.21 -32.88 19.37
C ALA A 221 -3.94 -33.91 18.25
N ALA A 222 -4.65 -33.83 17.13
CA ALA A 222 -4.43 -34.69 15.97
C ALA A 222 -3.03 -34.49 15.36
N TYR A 223 -2.57 -33.24 15.25
CA TYR A 223 -1.21 -32.91 14.81
C TYR A 223 -0.14 -33.44 15.79
N PHE A 224 -0.39 -33.34 17.10
CA PHE A 224 0.53 -33.86 18.11
C PHE A 224 0.61 -35.40 18.09
N VAL A 225 -0.51 -36.10 17.90
CA VAL A 225 -0.52 -37.56 17.75
C VAL A 225 0.21 -37.98 16.47
N TYR A 226 -0.02 -37.28 15.35
CA TYR A 226 0.69 -37.51 14.10
C TYR A 226 2.20 -37.33 14.25
N THR A 227 2.66 -36.24 14.88
CA THR A 227 4.09 -36.00 15.11
C THR A 227 4.74 -36.98 16.11
N LYS A 228 3.95 -37.58 17.01
CA LYS A 228 4.44 -38.60 17.96
C LYS A 228 4.42 -40.02 17.41
N TYR A 229 3.54 -40.33 16.46
CA TYR A 229 3.48 -41.65 15.81
C TYR A 229 4.45 -41.81 14.63
N THR A 230 4.90 -40.73 14.00
CA THR A 230 5.93 -40.78 12.93
C THR A 230 7.37 -40.85 13.47
N LYS A 231 7.57 -41.19 14.75
CA LYS A 231 8.91 -41.38 15.36
C LYS A 231 9.03 -42.70 16.13
N LYS A 232 8.78 -43.82 15.47
CA LYS A 232 9.18 -45.21 15.81
C LYS A 232 9.15 -45.97 14.47
N GLU A 233 10.15 -46.66 13.90
CA GLU A 233 11.38 -47.38 14.27
C GLU A 233 12.31 -47.32 13.01
N THR A 234 13.64 -47.52 12.97
CA THR A 234 14.44 -48.70 13.36
C THR A 234 15.94 -48.39 13.26
N THR A 235 16.68 -48.89 14.26
CA THR A 235 18.14 -48.96 14.39
C THR A 235 18.71 -50.22 13.70
N VAL A 236 19.84 -50.04 13.00
CA VAL A 236 20.96 -50.94 12.63
C VAL A 236 20.85 -52.47 12.84
N THR A 237 21.21 -53.28 11.81
CA THR A 237 21.87 -54.60 11.96
C THR A 237 22.72 -54.96 10.73
N THR A 238 23.95 -55.40 11.01
CA THR A 238 25.03 -55.88 10.14
C THR A 238 24.77 -57.30 9.60
N THR A 239 25.12 -57.59 8.34
CA THR A 239 25.57 -58.94 7.88
C THR A 239 26.47 -58.84 6.65
N VAL A 240 27.59 -59.58 6.72
CA VAL A 240 28.67 -59.77 5.74
C VAL A 240 28.26 -60.80 4.67
N VAL A 241 28.82 -60.71 3.44
CA VAL A 241 29.24 -61.79 2.47
C VAL A 241 29.51 -61.08 1.13
N ASP A 242 30.77 -60.77 0.78
CA ASP A 242 31.75 -61.58 0.05
C ASP A 242 31.35 -61.96 -1.39
N SER A 243 32.05 -61.36 -2.36
CA SER A 243 32.34 -61.91 -3.69
C SER A 243 33.47 -61.10 -4.34
N THR A 244 34.70 -61.54 -4.08
CA THR A 244 35.72 -61.88 -5.10
C THR A 244 35.77 -61.06 -6.40
N GLY A 245 36.88 -60.34 -6.61
CA GLY A 245 37.19 -59.72 -7.91
C GLY A 245 38.48 -58.89 -7.97
N VAL A 246 39.61 -59.50 -7.61
CA VAL A 246 41.01 -59.23 -8.04
C VAL A 246 41.52 -57.78 -8.12
N ILE A 247 42.49 -57.50 -7.24
CA ILE A 247 43.43 -56.38 -7.26
C ILE A 247 44.36 -56.52 -8.48
N GLN A 248 44.49 -55.45 -9.28
CA GLN A 248 45.67 -55.24 -10.12
C GLN A 248 46.40 -53.99 -9.63
N ASP A 249 47.39 -54.21 -8.78
CA ASP A 249 48.42 -53.25 -8.43
C ASP A 249 49.58 -53.47 -9.43
N THR A 250 50.03 -52.42 -10.12
CA THR A 250 51.34 -52.42 -10.77
C THR A 250 51.87 -50.99 -10.80
N THR A 251 52.71 -50.70 -9.81
CA THR A 251 53.74 -49.67 -9.87
C THR A 251 54.84 -50.07 -10.86
N VAL A 252 55.19 -49.21 -11.82
CA VAL A 252 56.55 -49.16 -12.37
C VAL A 252 57.04 -47.71 -12.39
N ILE A 253 58.23 -47.56 -11.85
CA ILE A 253 58.97 -46.34 -11.51
C ILE A 253 59.86 -45.93 -12.71
N MET A 254 60.28 -44.66 -12.70
CA MET A 254 61.55 -44.09 -13.22
C MET A 254 61.51 -43.49 -14.63
N ASN A 255 61.67 -42.17 -14.75
CA ASN A 255 62.98 -41.50 -14.72
C ASN A 255 62.91 -40.14 -15.47
N SER A 256 63.45 -39.10 -14.83
CA SER A 256 63.84 -37.84 -15.48
C SER A 256 65.12 -38.09 -16.33
N PRO A 257 65.53 -37.22 -17.28
CA PRO A 257 66.18 -35.96 -16.89
C PRO A 257 65.98 -34.77 -17.84
N ALA A 258 66.42 -33.64 -17.30
CA ALA A 258 66.44 -32.28 -17.82
C ALA A 258 67.33 -32.02 -19.05
N ARG A 259 67.09 -30.90 -19.73
CA ARG A 259 67.95 -29.70 -19.62
C ARG A 259 67.20 -28.44 -20.01
#